data_AF-A0A821JZ39-F1
#
_entry.id   AF-A0A821JZ39-F1
#
_cell.length_a   1.000
_cell.length_b   1.000
_cell.length_c   1.000
_cell.angle_alpha   90.00
_cell.angle_beta   90.00
_cell.angle_gamma   90.00
#
_symmetry.space_group_name_H-M   'P 1'
#
loop_
_entity.id
_entity.type
_entity.pdbx_description
1 polymer ?
#
loop_
_entity_poly.entity_id
_entity_poly.type
_entity_poly.pdbx_seq_one_letter_code
_entity_poly.pdbx_strand_id
1 'polypeptide(L)'
;MNDDNQSYLNILTKEFLDNHPLLKSLIRWYQQMDVIENNNKNNKTHNFLQLFIDNLTNNLTRSPNNYRYDESMKNFALCLYILGGKQTYEFICLNLYGSILNLTTLGDLIKTSNMALNEAEFRFEYLPQLHSSFGFCSEDTTGVIRKVEYDCSTNSFVRFATPVTDGVPLSQYFQVDTFNDIKEIYDMSEQARLLNVHMFQGIQSDDNTTSIPRPFLLSAYGINNNFTALDVLQRWLYIYRNCLKNGVRVIDFSTDADAKYLSAMRLASGFLRRHQISN
;
A
#
# COMPACT_ATOMS: atom_id res chain seq x y z
N MET A 1 35.73 -17.15 -23.13
CA MET A 1 34.99 -17.82 -22.06
C MET A 1 33.62 -17.17 -21.99
N ASN A 2 32.70 -17.64 -22.82
CA ASN A 2 31.32 -17.14 -22.96
C ASN A 2 30.41 -18.30 -23.40
N ASP A 3 30.61 -19.49 -22.81
CA ASP A 3 29.90 -20.73 -23.17
C ASP A 3 28.76 -21.07 -22.20
N ASP A 4 28.55 -20.29 -21.12
CA ASP A 4 27.61 -20.67 -20.06
C ASP A 4 26.14 -20.34 -20.38
N ASN A 5 25.84 -19.40 -21.31
CA ASN A 5 24.45 -19.02 -21.61
C ASN A 5 23.72 -20.00 -22.56
N GLN A 6 24.43 -20.84 -23.32
CA GLN A 6 23.80 -21.85 -24.19
C GLN A 6 23.36 -23.12 -23.45
N SER A 7 23.77 -23.29 -22.18
CA SER A 7 23.54 -24.52 -21.41
C SER A 7 22.14 -24.61 -20.79
N TYR A 8 21.58 -23.49 -20.32
CA TYR A 8 20.36 -23.48 -19.48
C TYR A 8 19.07 -23.89 -20.23
N LEU A 9 19.05 -23.73 -21.55
CA LEU A 9 17.86 -23.93 -22.37
C LEU A 9 17.70 -25.38 -22.88
N ASN A 10 18.77 -26.19 -22.83
CA ASN A 10 18.72 -27.61 -23.17
C ASN A 10 18.00 -28.47 -22.11
N ILE A 11 17.60 -27.87 -20.97
CA ILE A 11 16.97 -28.56 -19.84
C ILE A 11 15.44 -28.62 -20.00
N LEU A 12 14.84 -27.70 -20.76
CA LEU A 12 13.40 -27.71 -21.02
C LEU A 12 13.07 -28.72 -22.12
N THR A 13 12.33 -29.77 -21.77
CA THR A 13 11.93 -30.78 -22.75
C THR A 13 11.10 -30.15 -23.85
N LYS A 14 11.35 -30.56 -25.10
CA LYS A 14 10.60 -30.09 -26.27
C LYS A 14 9.09 -30.28 -26.09
N GLU A 15 8.71 -31.37 -25.45
CA GLU A 15 7.33 -31.71 -25.06
C GLU A 15 6.71 -30.68 -24.09
N PHE A 16 7.46 -30.19 -23.10
CA PHE A 16 6.98 -29.14 -22.20
C PHE A 16 6.75 -27.82 -22.95
N LEU A 17 7.70 -27.41 -23.79
CA LEU A 17 7.59 -26.17 -24.58
C LEU A 17 6.45 -26.22 -25.61
N ASP A 18 6.16 -27.40 -26.16
CA ASP A 18 5.04 -27.59 -27.09
C ASP A 18 3.67 -27.45 -26.39
N ASN A 19 3.59 -27.75 -25.09
CA ASN A 19 2.39 -27.55 -24.28
C ASN A 19 2.19 -26.09 -23.80
N HIS A 20 3.21 -25.23 -23.94
CA HIS A 20 3.17 -23.83 -23.49
C HIS A 20 3.56 -22.85 -24.62
N PRO A 21 2.65 -22.57 -25.59
CA PRO A 21 2.96 -21.82 -26.81
C PRO A 21 3.39 -20.37 -26.57
N LEU A 22 2.87 -19.72 -25.53
CA LEU A 22 3.27 -18.37 -25.15
C LEU A 22 4.70 -18.34 -24.60
N LEU A 23 5.05 -19.29 -23.73
CA LEU A 23 6.40 -19.46 -23.22
C LEU A 23 7.40 -19.72 -24.35
N LYS A 24 7.05 -20.63 -25.27
CA LYS A 24 7.85 -20.92 -26.45
C LYS A 24 8.09 -19.69 -27.33
N SER A 25 7.07 -18.83 -27.47
CA SER A 25 7.18 -17.58 -28.25
C SER A 25 8.06 -16.55 -27.55
N LEU A 26 7.93 -16.40 -26.23
CA LEU A 26 8.73 -15.50 -25.41
C LEU A 26 10.22 -15.87 -25.47
N ILE A 27 10.53 -17.15 -25.29
CA ILE A 27 11.89 -17.68 -25.35
C ILE A 27 12.51 -17.45 -26.74
N ARG A 28 11.77 -17.74 -27.81
CA ARG A 28 12.25 -17.50 -29.19
C ARG A 28 12.52 -16.02 -29.45
N TRP A 29 11.63 -15.15 -29.00
CA TRP A 29 11.81 -13.70 -29.12
C TRP A 29 13.08 -13.24 -28.40
N TYR A 30 13.33 -13.74 -27.19
CA TYR A 30 14.52 -13.40 -26.42
C TYR A 30 15.81 -13.89 -27.09
N GLN A 31 15.83 -15.14 -27.56
CA GLN A 31 16.98 -15.69 -28.31
C GLN A 31 17.30 -14.85 -29.55
N GLN A 32 16.28 -14.33 -30.25
CA GLN A 32 16.48 -13.44 -31.39
C GLN A 32 17.06 -12.09 -30.96
N MET A 33 16.63 -11.54 -29.83
CA MET A 33 17.14 -10.27 -29.29
C MET A 33 18.59 -10.39 -28.79
N ASP A 34 18.95 -11.49 -28.12
CA ASP A 34 20.31 -11.76 -27.64
C ASP A 34 21.33 -11.84 -28.79
N VAL A 35 20.93 -12.41 -29.94
CA VAL A 35 21.75 -12.44 -31.17
C VAL A 35 21.90 -11.05 -31.78
N ILE A 36 20.89 -10.18 -31.66
CA ILE A 36 20.92 -8.81 -32.17
C ILE A 36 21.77 -7.89 -31.26
N GLU A 37 21.70 -8.04 -29.93
CA GLU A 37 22.47 -7.24 -28.97
C GLU A 37 23.95 -7.63 -28.91
N ASN A 38 24.30 -8.91 -29.09
CA ASN A 38 25.72 -9.32 -29.21
C ASN A 38 26.45 -8.68 -30.41
N ASN A 39 25.70 -8.22 -31.42
CA ASN A 39 26.24 -7.45 -32.56
C ASN A 39 26.32 -5.93 -32.28
N ASN A 40 25.64 -5.44 -31.24
CA ASN A 40 25.60 -4.02 -30.84
C ASN A 40 26.04 -3.88 -29.37
N LYS A 41 27.36 -3.84 -29.14
CA LYS A 41 28.04 -3.86 -27.82
C LYS A 41 27.62 -2.82 -26.76
N ASN A 42 26.65 -1.94 -27.00
CA ASN A 42 26.37 -0.78 -26.15
C ASN A 42 24.95 -0.69 -25.55
N ASN A 43 24.06 -1.65 -25.77
CA ASN A 43 22.67 -1.54 -25.31
C ASN A 43 22.33 -2.55 -24.20
N LYS A 44 22.49 -2.14 -22.94
CA LYS A 44 22.00 -2.86 -21.74
C LYS A 44 20.49 -2.65 -21.53
N THR A 45 19.69 -2.78 -22.59
CA THR A 45 18.29 -2.30 -22.57
C THR A 45 17.29 -3.31 -22.02
N HIS A 46 17.68 -4.58 -21.81
CA HIS A 46 16.74 -5.66 -21.47
C HIS A 46 16.98 -6.32 -20.10
N ASN A 47 17.61 -5.61 -19.14
CA ASN A 47 17.98 -6.19 -17.83
C ASN A 47 16.82 -6.89 -17.11
N PHE A 48 15.61 -6.33 -17.12
CA PHE A 48 14.48 -6.96 -16.42
C PHE A 48 13.93 -8.19 -17.15
N LEU A 49 13.81 -8.13 -18.49
CA LEU A 49 13.26 -9.24 -19.24
C LEU A 49 14.21 -10.45 -19.23
N GLN A 50 15.52 -10.20 -19.29
CA GLN A 50 16.52 -11.22 -19.07
C GLN A 50 16.36 -11.86 -17.69
N LEU A 51 16.29 -11.05 -16.62
CA LEU A 51 16.03 -11.54 -15.27
C LEU A 51 14.74 -12.36 -15.17
N PHE A 52 13.68 -11.94 -15.87
CA PHE A 52 12.40 -12.65 -15.91
C PHE A 52 12.53 -14.04 -16.54
N ILE A 53 13.21 -14.12 -17.69
CA ILE A 53 13.39 -15.37 -18.43
C ILE A 53 14.35 -16.31 -17.69
N ASP A 54 15.41 -15.77 -17.09
CA ASP A 54 16.34 -16.53 -16.27
C ASP A 54 15.64 -17.10 -15.03
N ASN A 55 14.82 -16.28 -14.34
CA ASN A 55 14.06 -16.74 -13.18
C ASN A 55 13.09 -17.87 -13.54
N LEU A 56 12.34 -17.69 -14.64
CA LEU A 56 11.41 -18.68 -15.17
C LEU A 56 12.14 -19.99 -15.53
N THR A 57 13.20 -19.91 -16.32
CA THR A 57 13.97 -21.09 -16.75
C THR A 57 14.53 -21.83 -15.54
N ASN A 58 15.10 -21.12 -14.58
CA ASN A 58 15.60 -21.69 -13.34
C ASN A 58 14.50 -22.37 -12.52
N ASN A 59 13.34 -21.75 -12.38
CA ASN A 59 12.22 -22.34 -11.63
C ASN A 59 11.66 -23.58 -12.33
N LEU A 60 11.61 -23.62 -13.66
CA LEU A 60 11.17 -24.80 -14.39
C LEU A 60 12.11 -26.01 -14.19
N THR A 61 13.36 -25.81 -13.81
CA THR A 61 14.27 -26.91 -13.41
C THR A 61 14.04 -27.41 -11.98
N ARG A 62 13.24 -26.69 -11.17
CA ARG A 62 12.99 -26.99 -9.76
C ARG A 62 11.62 -27.64 -9.60
N SER A 63 11.45 -28.36 -8.49
CA SER A 63 10.11 -28.79 -8.07
C SER A 63 9.24 -27.57 -7.74
N PRO A 64 7.92 -27.58 -8.02
CA PRO A 64 7.00 -26.47 -7.75
C PRO A 64 7.09 -25.88 -6.33
N ASN A 65 7.35 -26.73 -5.33
CA ASN A 65 7.48 -26.31 -3.93
C ASN A 65 8.79 -25.57 -3.60
N ASN A 66 9.71 -25.47 -4.55
CA ASN A 66 11.05 -24.89 -4.37
C ASN A 66 11.31 -23.72 -5.33
N TYR A 67 10.27 -23.12 -5.91
CA TYR A 67 10.42 -21.91 -6.72
C TYR A 67 11.01 -20.77 -5.89
N ARG A 68 11.92 -20.01 -6.51
CA ARG A 68 12.56 -18.86 -5.86
C ARG A 68 12.49 -17.66 -6.79
N TYR A 69 12.25 -16.51 -6.19
CA TYR A 69 12.03 -15.26 -6.90
C TYR A 69 12.94 -14.19 -6.32
N ASP A 70 13.63 -13.49 -7.21
CA ASP A 70 14.44 -12.33 -6.86
C ASP A 70 13.54 -11.15 -6.45
N GLU A 71 14.09 -10.17 -5.72
CA GLU A 71 13.31 -9.02 -5.23
C GLU A 71 12.69 -8.20 -6.37
N SER A 72 13.40 -8.02 -7.49
CA SER A 72 12.85 -7.38 -8.69
C SER A 72 11.60 -8.12 -9.20
N MET A 73 11.58 -9.45 -9.10
CA MET A 73 10.44 -10.25 -9.50
C MET A 73 9.28 -10.17 -8.52
N LYS A 74 9.56 -10.13 -7.22
CA LYS A 74 8.54 -9.90 -6.20
C LYS A 74 7.88 -8.53 -6.36
N ASN A 75 8.68 -7.48 -6.58
CA ASN A 75 8.18 -6.13 -6.82
C ASN A 75 7.35 -6.04 -8.10
N PHE A 76 7.80 -6.67 -9.19
CA PHE A 76 7.02 -6.74 -10.42
C PHE A 76 5.69 -7.47 -10.20
N ALA A 77 5.70 -8.62 -9.52
CA ALA A 77 4.49 -9.36 -9.21
C ALA A 77 3.49 -8.56 -8.37
N LEU A 78 3.97 -7.84 -7.34
CA LEU A 78 3.15 -6.93 -6.54
C LEU A 78 2.54 -5.82 -7.40
N CYS A 79 3.34 -5.13 -8.22
CA CYS A 79 2.85 -4.09 -9.12
C CYS A 79 1.83 -4.62 -10.12
N LEU A 80 2.09 -5.78 -10.71
CA LEU A 80 1.19 -6.43 -11.65
C LEU A 80 -0.15 -6.79 -10.99
N TYR A 81 -0.12 -7.29 -9.76
CA TYR A 81 -1.34 -7.62 -9.02
C TYR A 81 -2.14 -6.38 -8.63
N ILE A 82 -1.46 -5.33 -8.15
CA ILE A 82 -2.09 -4.08 -7.72
C ILE A 82 -2.71 -3.32 -8.91
N LEU A 83 -1.97 -3.20 -10.03
CA LEU A 83 -2.40 -2.42 -11.19
C LEU A 83 -3.26 -3.24 -12.16
N GLY A 84 -2.89 -4.50 -12.40
CA GLY A 84 -3.59 -5.39 -13.35
C GLY A 84 -4.75 -6.17 -12.72
N GLY A 85 -4.80 -6.25 -11.39
CA GLY A 85 -5.82 -7.00 -10.66
C GLY A 85 -5.62 -8.52 -10.68
N LYS A 86 -6.40 -9.21 -9.84
CA LYS A 86 -6.30 -10.65 -9.61
C LYS A 86 -6.45 -11.49 -10.89
N GLN A 87 -7.41 -11.15 -11.75
CA GLN A 87 -7.68 -11.94 -12.97
C GLN A 87 -6.50 -11.89 -13.95
N THR A 88 -5.92 -10.71 -14.17
CA THR A 88 -4.73 -10.54 -15.01
C THR A 88 -3.55 -11.31 -14.43
N TYR A 89 -3.38 -11.25 -13.11
CA TYR A 89 -2.32 -11.97 -12.41
C TYR A 89 -2.47 -13.50 -12.55
N GLU A 90 -3.66 -14.03 -12.30
CA GLU A 90 -3.97 -15.46 -12.47
C GLU A 90 -3.79 -15.92 -13.91
N PHE A 91 -4.22 -15.11 -14.89
CA PHE A 91 -4.00 -15.40 -16.30
C PHE A 91 -2.51 -15.58 -16.61
N ILE A 92 -1.64 -14.70 -16.09
CA ILE A 92 -0.19 -14.82 -16.29
C ILE A 92 0.35 -16.07 -15.59
N CYS A 93 -0.05 -16.33 -14.33
CA CYS A 93 0.37 -17.53 -13.60
C CYS A 93 0.01 -18.83 -14.33
N LEU A 94 -1.16 -18.89 -14.97
CA LEU A 94 -1.62 -20.07 -15.71
C LEU A 94 -0.87 -20.27 -17.04
N ASN A 95 -0.53 -19.18 -17.73
CA ASN A 95 0.11 -19.24 -19.04
C ASN A 95 1.64 -19.27 -18.98
N LEU A 96 2.24 -18.76 -17.90
CA LEU A 96 3.68 -18.69 -17.66
C LEU A 96 3.99 -19.31 -16.28
N TYR A 97 3.81 -20.62 -16.18
CA TYR A 97 3.98 -21.35 -14.93
C TYR A 97 5.40 -21.21 -14.37
N GLY A 98 5.52 -20.87 -13.08
CA GLY A 98 6.81 -20.65 -12.41
C GLY A 98 7.49 -19.30 -12.69
N SER A 99 6.88 -18.42 -13.49
CA SER A 99 7.45 -17.10 -13.84
C SER A 99 7.30 -16.05 -12.73
N ILE A 100 6.19 -16.09 -12.01
CA ILE A 100 5.84 -15.17 -10.93
C ILE A 100 5.28 -15.96 -9.73
N LEU A 101 5.14 -15.28 -8.60
CA LEU A 101 4.73 -15.89 -7.35
C LEU A 101 3.29 -16.42 -7.43
N ASN A 102 3.01 -17.52 -6.73
CA ASN A 102 1.62 -17.93 -6.54
C ASN A 102 0.88 -16.92 -5.63
N LEU A 103 -0.45 -16.96 -5.66
CA LEU A 103 -1.28 -16.01 -4.90
C LEU A 103 -1.10 -16.11 -3.38
N THR A 104 -0.81 -17.30 -2.85
CA THR A 104 -0.58 -17.48 -1.41
C THR A 104 0.68 -16.74 -0.97
N THR A 105 1.80 -16.98 -1.66
CA THR A 105 3.07 -16.30 -1.38
C THR A 105 2.98 -14.80 -1.64
N LEU A 106 2.24 -14.38 -2.67
CA LEU A 106 1.97 -12.96 -2.90
C LEU A 106 1.14 -12.35 -1.75
N GLY A 107 0.13 -13.06 -1.26
CA GLY A 107 -0.66 -12.65 -0.10
C GLY A 107 0.18 -12.51 1.15
N ASP A 108 1.11 -13.44 1.39
CA ASP A 108 2.06 -13.37 2.50
C ASP A 108 3.03 -12.19 2.34
N LEU A 109 3.52 -11.92 1.13
CA LEU A 109 4.33 -10.72 0.85
C LEU A 109 3.56 -9.42 1.13
N ILE A 110 2.29 -9.35 0.76
CA ILE A 110 1.45 -8.18 1.04
C ILE A 110 1.26 -8.02 2.56
N LYS A 111 0.95 -9.12 3.27
CA LYS A 111 0.74 -9.11 4.73
C LYS A 111 2.01 -8.76 5.52
N THR A 112 3.16 -9.26 5.07
CA THR A 112 4.47 -9.01 5.70
C THR A 112 5.06 -7.67 5.31
N SER A 113 4.49 -6.98 4.33
CA SER A 113 4.90 -5.60 4.06
C SER A 113 4.55 -4.72 5.27
N ASN A 114 5.49 -3.88 5.70
CA ASN A 114 5.29 -2.89 6.78
C ASN A 114 4.25 -1.80 6.42
N MET A 115 3.45 -2.01 5.38
CA MET A 115 2.47 -1.08 4.85
C MET A 115 1.03 -1.45 5.26
N ALA A 116 0.85 -2.56 5.96
CA ALA A 116 -0.45 -2.94 6.53
C ALA A 116 -1.01 -1.80 7.38
N LEU A 117 -2.32 -1.59 7.27
CA LEU A 117 -3.05 -0.53 7.94
C LEU A 117 -3.88 -1.14 9.06
N ASN A 118 -3.68 -0.69 10.28
CA ASN A 118 -4.60 -0.97 11.38
C ASN A 118 -5.62 0.16 11.47
N GLU A 119 -6.87 -0.20 11.78
CA GLU A 119 -7.95 0.77 11.96
C GLU A 119 -7.61 1.74 13.10
N ALA A 120 -7.85 3.03 12.87
CA ALA A 120 -7.63 4.13 13.82
C ALA A 120 -6.18 4.38 14.27
N GLU A 121 -5.20 3.67 13.72
CA GLU A 121 -3.79 3.95 13.98
C GLU A 121 -3.30 5.12 13.11
N PHE A 122 -2.54 6.04 13.70
CA PHE A 122 -1.86 7.12 12.97
C PHE A 122 -0.39 6.79 12.77
N ARG A 123 0.04 6.78 11.51
CA ARG A 123 1.37 6.31 11.08
C ARG A 123 2.38 7.44 10.89
N PHE A 124 2.61 8.23 11.93
CA PHE A 124 3.48 9.41 11.85
C PHE A 124 4.97 9.06 11.69
N GLU A 125 5.38 7.87 12.14
CA GLU A 125 6.73 7.32 12.07
C GLU A 125 7.25 7.10 10.64
N TYR A 126 6.35 7.07 9.65
CA TYR A 126 6.71 6.96 8.23
C TYR A 126 6.91 8.32 7.56
N LEU A 127 6.51 9.43 8.20
CA LEU A 127 6.67 10.77 7.63
C LEU A 127 8.12 11.13 7.26
N PRO A 128 9.16 10.77 8.05
CA PRO A 128 10.55 11.04 7.67
C PRO A 128 10.97 10.36 6.36
N GLN A 129 10.32 9.25 5.97
CA GLN A 129 10.62 8.53 4.73
C GLN A 129 10.06 9.24 3.48
N LEU A 130 9.16 10.21 3.65
CA LEU A 130 8.58 10.98 2.54
C LEU A 130 9.50 12.09 2.04
N HIS A 131 10.69 12.27 2.66
CA HIS A 131 11.69 13.26 2.29
C HIS A 131 11.13 14.68 2.12
N SER A 132 10.13 15.05 2.93
CA SER A 132 9.45 16.34 2.85
C SER A 132 9.35 16.95 4.23
N SER A 133 9.91 18.16 4.38
CA SER A 133 9.86 18.92 5.65
C SER A 133 8.54 19.68 5.84
N PHE A 134 7.74 19.79 4.77
CA PHE A 134 6.50 20.57 4.76
C PHE A 134 5.40 19.82 4.03
N GLY A 135 4.16 19.91 4.49
CA GLY A 135 3.05 19.29 3.78
C GLY A 135 1.67 19.79 4.16
N PHE A 136 0.70 19.30 3.41
CA PHE A 136 -0.72 19.51 3.65
C PHE A 136 -1.33 18.24 4.25
N CYS A 137 -2.28 18.41 5.17
CA CYS A 137 -3.11 17.31 5.64
C CYS A 137 -4.49 17.45 5.01
N SER A 138 -5.07 16.35 4.54
CA SER A 138 -6.45 16.33 4.09
C SER A 138 -7.28 15.35 4.89
N GLU A 139 -8.48 15.76 5.25
CA GLU A 139 -9.47 14.93 5.93
C GLU A 139 -10.73 14.84 5.08
N ASP A 140 -11.24 13.63 4.88
CA ASP A 140 -12.51 13.41 4.19
C ASP A 140 -13.21 12.14 4.70
N THR A 141 -14.52 12.07 4.53
CA THR A 141 -15.33 10.90 4.89
C THR A 141 -16.03 10.32 3.68
N THR A 142 -15.83 9.03 3.45
CA THR A 142 -16.47 8.29 2.34
C THR A 142 -17.42 7.21 2.84
N GLY A 143 -18.47 6.90 2.07
CA GLY A 143 -19.44 5.86 2.42
C GLY A 143 -18.86 4.46 2.29
N VAL A 144 -19.15 3.58 3.25
CA VAL A 144 -18.69 2.17 3.23
C VAL A 144 -19.82 1.16 3.36
N ILE A 145 -19.57 -0.04 2.83
CA ILE A 145 -20.48 -1.18 2.99
C ILE A 145 -20.42 -1.65 4.44
N ARG A 146 -21.61 -1.78 5.06
CA ARG A 146 -21.75 -2.24 6.44
C ARG A 146 -21.53 -3.74 6.52
N LYS A 147 -20.27 -4.13 6.70
CA LYS A 147 -19.88 -5.52 6.87
C LYS A 147 -18.77 -5.60 7.91
N VAL A 148 -19.15 -5.94 9.14
CA VAL A 148 -18.21 -6.22 10.23
C VAL A 148 -17.38 -7.44 9.87
N GLU A 149 -16.07 -7.34 10.07
CA GLU A 149 -15.14 -8.44 9.89
C GLU A 149 -14.33 -8.61 11.16
N TYR A 150 -13.99 -9.86 11.48
CA TYR A 150 -13.10 -10.18 12.58
C TYR A 150 -11.70 -10.41 12.02
N ASP A 151 -10.73 -9.68 12.57
CA ASP A 151 -9.32 -9.84 12.25
C ASP A 151 -8.66 -10.75 13.30
N CYS A 152 -8.30 -11.96 12.86
CA CYS A 152 -7.65 -12.94 13.73
C CYS A 152 -6.20 -12.57 14.07
N SER A 153 -5.56 -11.67 13.32
CA SER A 153 -4.18 -11.28 13.58
C SER A 153 -4.05 -10.31 14.75
N THR A 154 -5.03 -9.41 14.89
CA THR A 154 -5.13 -8.44 16.00
C THR A 154 -6.14 -8.87 17.07
N ASN A 155 -6.83 -9.99 16.86
CA ASN A 155 -7.89 -10.48 17.76
C ASN A 155 -8.95 -9.40 18.02
N SER A 156 -9.41 -8.73 16.96
CA SER A 156 -10.28 -7.56 17.05
C SER A 156 -11.33 -7.52 15.95
N PHE A 157 -12.41 -6.77 16.18
CA PHE A 157 -13.37 -6.42 15.13
C PHE A 157 -12.97 -5.16 14.39
N VAL A 158 -13.16 -5.18 13.06
CA VAL A 158 -13.01 -4.01 12.20
C VAL A 158 -14.35 -3.56 11.64
N ARG A 159 -14.46 -2.27 11.28
CA ARG A 159 -15.61 -1.61 10.65
C ARG A 159 -16.83 -1.38 11.55
N PHE A 160 -16.64 -1.40 12.87
CA PHE A 160 -17.55 -0.68 13.77
C PHE A 160 -17.23 0.81 13.76
N ALA A 161 -18.17 1.65 14.19
CA ALA A 161 -17.92 3.06 14.40
C ALA A 161 -16.93 3.20 15.57
N THR A 162 -15.68 3.55 15.24
CA THR A 162 -14.60 3.69 16.22
C THR A 162 -14.92 4.86 17.15
N PRO A 163 -14.92 4.66 18.48
CA PRO A 163 -15.09 5.75 19.42
C PRO A 163 -13.98 6.77 19.30
N VAL A 164 -14.35 8.03 19.50
CA VAL A 164 -13.44 9.17 19.40
C VAL A 164 -13.37 9.86 20.75
N THR A 165 -12.16 10.14 21.23
CA THR A 165 -11.89 10.90 22.46
C THR A 165 -11.07 12.13 22.10
N ASP A 166 -11.59 13.32 22.41
CA ASP A 166 -10.99 14.60 22.02
C ASP A 166 -10.64 14.66 20.52
N GLY A 167 -11.56 14.23 19.67
CA GLY A 167 -11.32 14.16 18.22
C GLY A 167 -10.44 13.02 17.71
N VAL A 168 -9.68 12.35 18.58
CA VAL A 168 -8.76 11.28 18.19
C VAL A 168 -9.46 9.92 18.33
N PRO A 169 -9.47 9.07 17.29
CA PRO A 169 -10.03 7.73 17.36
C PRO A 169 -9.19 6.83 18.28
N LEU A 170 -9.86 5.91 18.97
CA LEU A 170 -9.20 4.92 19.82
C LEU A 170 -8.78 3.70 18.98
N SER A 171 -7.46 3.51 18.81
CA SER A 171 -6.93 2.33 18.12
C SER A 171 -7.18 1.06 18.94
N GLN A 172 -7.44 -0.06 18.25
CA GLN A 172 -7.66 -1.38 18.86
C GLN A 172 -8.80 -1.42 19.90
N TYR A 173 -9.79 -0.51 19.79
CA TYR A 173 -10.90 -0.43 20.75
C TYR A 173 -11.75 -1.70 20.83
N PHE A 174 -11.93 -2.41 19.70
CA PHE A 174 -12.74 -3.63 19.63
C PHE A 174 -11.91 -4.92 19.71
N GLN A 175 -10.81 -4.89 20.47
CA GLN A 175 -10.07 -6.09 20.81
C GLN A 175 -10.90 -6.99 21.73
N VAL A 176 -10.86 -8.29 21.50
CA VAL A 176 -11.65 -9.28 22.24
C VAL A 176 -10.73 -10.33 22.84
N ASP A 177 -10.98 -10.75 24.08
CA ASP A 177 -10.20 -11.84 24.69
C ASP A 177 -11.06 -13.09 24.90
N THR A 178 -12.38 -12.93 24.92
CA THR A 178 -13.33 -14.01 25.16
C THR A 178 -14.48 -14.03 24.16
N PHE A 179 -15.15 -15.18 24.07
CA PHE A 179 -16.36 -15.32 23.26
C PHE A 179 -17.52 -14.43 23.75
N ASN A 180 -17.58 -14.12 25.05
CA ASN A 180 -18.61 -13.24 25.58
C ASN A 180 -18.38 -11.80 25.11
N ASP A 181 -17.13 -11.34 25.10
CA ASP A 181 -16.75 -10.02 24.56
C ASP A 181 -17.15 -9.92 23.09
N ILE A 182 -16.93 -10.99 22.32
CA ILE A 182 -17.34 -11.05 20.92
C ILE A 182 -18.84 -10.77 20.77
N LYS A 183 -19.66 -11.46 21.56
CA LYS A 183 -21.11 -11.30 21.50
C LYS A 183 -21.54 -9.91 21.94
N GLU A 184 -20.99 -9.42 23.05
CA GLU A 184 -21.33 -8.11 23.61
C GLU A 184 -20.98 -6.98 22.64
N ILE A 185 -19.75 -6.98 22.10
CA ILE A 185 -19.32 -5.99 21.11
C ILE A 185 -20.20 -6.04 19.87
N TYR A 186 -20.51 -7.23 19.36
CA TYR A 186 -21.31 -7.37 18.14
C TYR A 186 -22.74 -6.85 18.33
N ASP A 187 -23.36 -7.12 19.48
CA ASP A 187 -24.74 -6.74 19.77
C ASP A 187 -24.88 -5.25 20.12
N MET A 188 -23.86 -4.65 20.76
CA MET A 188 -23.92 -3.27 21.26
C MET A 188 -23.33 -2.22 20.32
N SER A 189 -22.41 -2.60 19.43
CA SER A 189 -21.64 -1.64 18.64
C SER A 189 -22.35 -1.23 17.35
N GLU A 190 -22.32 0.06 17.05
CA GLU A 190 -22.85 0.57 15.80
C GLU A 190 -21.89 0.26 14.65
N GLN A 191 -22.41 -0.31 13.55
CA GLN A 191 -21.62 -0.52 12.34
C GLN A 191 -21.28 0.80 11.65
N ALA A 192 -20.01 0.97 11.24
CA ALA A 192 -19.59 2.18 10.55
C ALA A 192 -20.31 2.33 9.21
N ARG A 193 -20.81 3.54 8.95
CA ARG A 193 -21.40 3.92 7.65
C ARG A 193 -20.44 4.73 6.80
N LEU A 194 -19.51 5.39 7.47
CA LEU A 194 -18.53 6.28 6.90
C LEU A 194 -17.13 5.80 7.31
N LEU A 195 -16.18 5.95 6.41
CA LEU A 195 -14.75 5.80 6.65
C LEU A 195 -14.15 7.20 6.63
N ASN A 196 -13.61 7.64 7.76
CA ASN A 196 -12.83 8.87 7.82
C ASN A 196 -11.39 8.55 7.40
N VAL A 197 -10.85 9.34 6.47
CA VAL A 197 -9.54 9.14 5.86
C VAL A 197 -8.70 10.39 6.06
N HIS A 198 -7.49 10.21 6.58
CA HIS A 198 -6.52 11.26 6.84
C HIS A 198 -5.33 11.05 5.92
N MET A 199 -5.10 11.97 4.99
CA MET A 199 -3.96 11.91 4.07
C MET A 199 -2.96 13.03 4.40
N PHE A 200 -1.69 12.76 4.13
CA PHE A 200 -0.63 13.74 4.12
C PHE A 200 -0.05 13.86 2.71
N GLN A 201 0.08 15.08 2.21
CA GLN A 201 0.72 15.37 0.94
C GLN A 201 1.95 16.25 1.20
N GLY A 202 3.13 15.67 1.01
CA GLY A 202 4.38 16.41 1.06
C GLY A 202 4.46 17.45 -0.06
N ILE A 203 5.12 18.56 0.24
CA ILE A 203 5.52 19.56 -0.75
C ILE A 203 6.97 19.28 -1.13
N GLN A 204 7.26 19.35 -2.42
CA GLN A 204 8.62 19.20 -2.91
C GLN A 204 9.47 20.38 -2.41
N SER A 205 10.49 20.09 -1.59
CA SER A 205 11.39 21.12 -1.04
C SER A 205 12.62 21.36 -1.92
N ASP A 206 12.96 20.40 -2.78
CA ASP A 206 14.23 20.40 -3.52
C ASP A 206 13.98 20.56 -5.04
N ASP A 207 14.63 21.56 -5.63
CA ASP A 207 14.61 21.86 -7.08
C ASP A 207 15.24 20.75 -7.93
N ASN A 208 16.01 19.85 -7.31
CA ASN A 208 16.69 18.74 -7.97
C ASN A 208 16.12 17.39 -7.53
N THR A 209 14.92 17.00 -7.98
CA THR A 209 14.58 15.57 -8.01
C THR A 209 13.42 15.25 -8.95
N THR A 210 13.59 14.15 -9.68
CA THR A 210 12.57 13.36 -10.39
C THR A 210 11.56 12.68 -9.46
N SER A 211 11.55 12.99 -8.15
CA SER A 211 10.68 12.36 -7.15
C SER A 211 9.47 13.24 -6.87
N ILE A 212 8.35 12.89 -7.49
CA ILE A 212 7.06 13.51 -7.20
C ILE A 212 6.65 13.14 -5.76
N PRO A 213 6.35 14.10 -4.87
CA PRO A 213 5.94 13.81 -3.51
C PRO A 213 4.64 12.98 -3.54
N ARG A 214 4.66 11.84 -2.86
CA ARG A 214 3.55 10.88 -2.89
C ARG A 214 2.58 11.15 -1.76
N PRO A 215 1.26 11.13 -2.01
CA PRO A 215 0.29 11.19 -0.94
C PRO A 215 0.45 9.96 -0.04
N PHE A 216 0.38 10.18 1.26
CA PHE A 216 0.54 9.15 2.28
C PHE A 216 -0.70 9.07 3.15
N LEU A 217 -1.26 7.87 3.30
CA LEU A 217 -2.39 7.64 4.20
C LEU A 217 -1.88 7.61 5.64
N LEU A 218 -2.22 8.65 6.41
CA LEU A 218 -1.86 8.77 7.82
C LEU A 218 -2.69 7.83 8.70
N SER A 219 -4.01 7.84 8.51
CA SER A 219 -4.94 7.02 9.29
C SER A 219 -6.26 6.86 8.55
N ALA A 220 -6.95 5.75 8.80
CA ALA A 220 -8.32 5.53 8.36
C ALA A 220 -9.10 4.76 9.43
N TYR A 221 -10.36 5.14 9.65
CA TYR A 221 -11.22 4.48 10.62
C TYR A 221 -12.71 4.65 10.35
N GLY A 222 -13.48 3.64 10.73
CA GLY A 222 -14.94 3.70 10.69
C GLY A 222 -15.45 4.74 11.67
N ILE A 223 -16.38 5.59 11.22
CA ILE A 223 -16.96 6.65 12.04
C ILE A 223 -18.48 6.71 11.85
N ASN A 224 -19.17 7.22 12.86
CA ASN A 224 -20.53 7.73 12.76
C ASN A 224 -20.50 9.26 12.74
N ASN A 225 -21.51 9.90 12.14
CA ASN A 225 -21.53 11.36 12.02
C ASN A 225 -21.91 12.06 13.36
N ASN A 226 -21.40 11.58 14.50
CA ASN A 226 -21.73 12.09 15.84
C ASN A 226 -20.65 13.01 16.43
N PHE A 227 -19.48 13.13 15.78
CA PHE A 227 -18.43 14.05 16.21
C PHE A 227 -18.84 15.53 16.06
N THR A 228 -18.21 16.40 16.84
CA THR A 228 -18.46 17.85 16.84
C THR A 228 -17.37 18.62 16.10
N ALA A 229 -17.59 19.92 15.87
CA ALA A 229 -16.55 20.80 15.33
C ALA A 229 -15.34 20.95 16.26
N LEU A 230 -15.53 20.79 17.57
CA LEU A 230 -14.44 20.83 18.54
C LEU A 230 -13.56 19.58 18.43
N ASP A 231 -14.19 18.41 18.27
CA ASP A 231 -13.49 17.15 18.01
C ASP A 231 -12.59 17.25 16.77
N VAL A 232 -13.12 17.80 15.67
CA VAL A 232 -12.33 18.05 14.44
C VAL A 232 -11.10 18.93 14.75
N LEU A 233 -11.28 20.03 15.49
CA LEU A 233 -10.19 20.93 15.82
C LEU A 233 -9.13 20.25 16.71
N GLN A 234 -9.55 19.48 17.72
CA GLN A 234 -8.64 18.74 18.59
C GLN A 234 -7.87 17.69 17.80
N ARG A 235 -8.52 16.99 16.86
CA ARG A 235 -7.87 16.06 15.93
C ARG A 235 -6.83 16.73 15.05
N TRP A 236 -7.12 17.88 14.45
CA TRP A 236 -6.15 18.63 13.65
C TRP A 236 -4.95 19.08 14.49
N LEU A 237 -5.18 19.53 15.73
CA LEU A 237 -4.10 19.88 16.65
C LEU A 237 -3.25 18.65 17.02
N TYR A 238 -3.87 17.50 17.21
CA TYR A 238 -3.17 16.23 17.45
C TYR A 238 -2.29 15.86 16.25
N ILE A 239 -2.82 15.90 15.03
CA ILE A 239 -2.08 15.61 13.79
C ILE A 239 -0.91 16.61 13.65
N TYR A 240 -1.19 17.91 13.76
CA TYR A 240 -0.19 18.97 13.67
C TYR A 240 0.99 18.75 14.63
N ARG A 241 0.70 18.48 15.90
CA ARG A 241 1.73 18.27 16.93
C ARG A 241 2.57 17.02 16.65
N ASN A 242 1.95 15.92 16.20
CA ASN A 242 2.69 14.69 15.92
C ASN A 242 3.50 14.77 14.63
N CYS A 243 3.01 15.45 13.59
CA CYS A 243 3.82 15.79 12.42
C CYS A 243 5.06 16.60 12.82
N LEU A 244 4.87 17.64 13.65
CA LEU A 244 5.96 18.50 14.11
C LEU A 244 7.02 17.72 14.92
N LYS A 245 6.59 16.80 15.79
CA LYS A 245 7.50 15.90 16.52
C LYS A 245 8.34 15.02 15.60
N ASN A 246 7.81 14.66 14.43
CA ASN A 246 8.50 13.88 13.40
C ASN A 246 9.25 14.74 12.38
N GLY A 247 9.48 16.04 12.68
CA GLY A 247 10.26 16.94 11.83
C GLY A 247 9.51 17.50 10.62
N VAL A 248 8.18 17.32 10.56
CA VAL A 248 7.36 17.76 9.43
C VAL A 248 6.43 18.89 9.85
N ARG A 249 6.49 20.01 9.13
CA ARG A 249 5.60 21.16 9.37
C ARG A 249 4.36 21.08 8.48
N VAL A 250 3.20 20.93 9.10
CA VAL A 250 1.91 21.04 8.39
C VAL A 250 1.63 22.51 8.10
N ILE A 251 1.42 22.84 6.82
CA ILE A 251 1.10 24.20 6.36
C ILE A 251 -0.39 24.47 6.47
N ASP A 252 -1.22 23.53 6.02
CA ASP A 252 -2.67 23.70 6.02
C ASP A 252 -3.41 22.35 6.14
N PHE A 253 -4.69 22.46 6.51
CA PHE A 253 -5.66 21.37 6.52
C PHE A 253 -6.73 21.63 5.46
N SER A 254 -6.92 20.67 4.55
CA SER A 254 -7.99 20.69 3.56
C SER A 254 -9.07 19.66 3.92
N THR A 255 -10.34 20.03 3.80
CA THR A 255 -11.46 19.14 4.11
C THR A 255 -12.69 19.54 3.31
N ASP A 256 -13.68 18.66 3.28
CA ASP A 256 -14.98 18.92 2.68
C ASP A 256 -15.77 20.02 3.39
N ALA A 257 -16.75 20.58 2.68
CA ALA A 257 -17.53 21.75 3.10
C ALA A 257 -18.69 21.41 4.06
N ASP A 258 -18.60 20.30 4.81
CA ASP A 258 -19.63 19.99 5.81
C ASP A 258 -19.65 21.02 6.93
N ALA A 259 -20.84 21.27 7.48
CA ALA A 259 -21.06 22.29 8.51
C ALA A 259 -20.13 22.16 9.72
N LYS A 260 -19.75 20.92 10.10
CA LYS A 260 -18.84 20.64 11.21
C LYS A 260 -17.41 21.05 10.89
N TYR A 261 -16.93 20.71 9.70
CA TYR A 261 -15.61 21.11 9.21
C TYR A 261 -15.51 22.62 9.01
N LEU A 262 -16.52 23.25 8.41
CA LEU A 262 -16.59 24.71 8.28
C LEU A 262 -16.59 25.43 9.64
N SER A 263 -17.31 24.87 10.62
CA SER A 263 -17.30 25.39 11.99
C SER A 263 -15.92 25.24 12.64
N ALA A 264 -15.24 24.11 12.45
CA ALA A 264 -13.89 23.88 12.93
C ALA A 264 -12.88 24.84 12.28
N MET A 265 -12.96 25.06 10.96
CA MET A 265 -12.16 26.05 10.22
C MET A 265 -12.35 27.47 10.77
N ARG A 266 -13.60 27.86 11.06
CA ARG A 266 -13.89 29.16 11.67
C ARG A 266 -13.24 29.30 13.04
N LEU A 267 -13.28 28.26 13.86
CA LEU A 267 -12.62 28.24 15.17
C LEU A 267 -11.09 28.30 15.03
N ALA A 268 -10.51 27.49 14.15
CA ALA A 268 -9.07 27.48 13.87
C ALA A 268 -8.56 28.84 13.39
N SER A 269 -9.26 29.45 12.44
CA SER A 269 -8.92 30.77 11.90
C SER A 269 -8.99 31.86 13.00
N GLY A 270 -10.00 31.80 13.87
CA GLY A 270 -10.12 32.71 15.01
C GLY A 270 -9.05 32.49 16.10
N PHE A 271 -8.61 31.24 16.29
CA PHE A 271 -7.56 30.86 17.24
C PHE A 271 -6.17 31.30 16.78
N LEU A 272 -5.84 31.07 15.50
CA LEU A 272 -4.56 31.44 14.89
C LEU A 272 -4.39 32.96 14.78
N ARG A 273 -5.48 33.70 14.54
CA ARG A 273 -5.44 35.17 14.52
C ARG A 273 -5.03 35.79 15.86
N ARG A 274 -5.39 35.17 17.00
CA ARG A 274 -5.01 35.68 18.34
C ARG A 274 -3.55 35.42 18.68
N HIS A 275 -2.97 34.32 18.19
CA HIS A 275 -1.57 33.95 18.43
C HIS A 275 -0.57 34.68 17.51
N GLN A 276 -1.03 35.27 16.40
CA GLN A 276 -0.19 36.12 15.54
C GLN A 276 -0.05 37.56 16.07
N ILE A 277 -0.97 38.02 16.91
CA ILE A 277 -0.96 39.38 17.50
C ILE A 277 -0.15 39.44 18.81
N SER A 278 0.32 38.29 19.30
CA SER A 278 1.01 38.15 20.59
C SER A 278 2.54 37.97 20.49
N ASN A 279 3.15 38.31 19.35
CA ASN A 279 4.60 38.47 19.20
C ASN A 279 4.96 39.94 19.05
#